data_AF-A0A3A9BVX2-F1
#
_entry.id   AF-A0A3A9BVX2-F1
#
_cell.length_a   1.000
_cell.length_b   1.000
_cell.length_c   1.000
_cell.angle_alpha   90.00
_cell.angle_beta   90.00
_cell.angle_gamma   90.00
#
_symmetry.space_group_name_H-M   'P 1'
#
loop_
_entity.id
_entity.type
_entity.pdbx_description
1 polymer ?
#
loop_
_entity_poly.entity_id
_entity_poly.type
_entity_poly.pdbx_seq_one_letter_code
_entity_poly.pdbx_strand_id
1 'polypeptide(L)'
;MLKQLQDVLMQNNILYLSQLSIHPRAEILKFRNMGEGTMPELDSTCRKYGIQIRSLASIREAFDSCHFPAMLHNLFFQGKIFCMDDFKHKTAHDLYVICQRDYILYKLLHSILFSCD
;
A
#
# COMPACT_ATOMS: atom_id res chain seq x y z
N MET A 1 18.69 16.36 -5.79
CA MET A 1 18.03 15.63 -4.70
C MET A 1 18.69 16.09 -3.41
N LEU A 2 17.93 16.52 -2.41
CA LEU A 2 18.54 17.00 -1.16
C LEU A 2 19.13 15.82 -0.39
N LYS A 3 20.33 16.01 0.15
CA LYS A 3 21.12 15.00 0.86
C LYS A 3 20.30 14.33 1.97
N GLN A 4 19.45 15.12 2.64
CA GLN A 4 18.52 14.67 3.66
C GLN A 4 17.49 13.64 3.16
N LEU A 5 16.84 13.87 2.01
CA LEU A 5 15.87 12.91 1.46
C LEU A 5 16.57 11.58 1.11
N GLN A 6 17.76 11.66 0.54
CA GLN A 6 18.55 10.48 0.22
C GLN A 6 18.93 9.70 1.49
N ASP A 7 19.38 10.39 2.54
CA ASP A 7 19.71 9.78 3.82
C ASP A 7 18.50 9.06 4.45
N VAL A 8 17.30 9.66 4.36
CA VAL A 8 16.07 9.03 4.86
C VAL A 8 15.72 7.77 4.06
N LEU A 9 15.78 7.82 2.73
CA LEU A 9 15.50 6.66 1.88
C LEU A 9 16.48 5.51 2.17
N MET A 10 17.77 5.82 2.28
CA MET A 10 18.82 4.84 2.59
C MET A 10 18.63 4.22 3.98
N GLN A 11 18.26 5.01 4.99
CA GLN A 11 17.96 4.50 6.34
C GLN A 11 16.75 3.54 6.37
N ASN A 12 15.82 3.65 5.40
CA ASN A 12 14.66 2.79 5.26
C ASN A 12 14.86 1.70 4.19
N ASN A 13 16.10 1.44 3.76
CA ASN A 13 16.48 0.45 2.74
C ASN A 13 15.79 0.66 1.37
N ILE A 14 15.46 1.91 1.03
CA ILE A 14 14.92 2.29 -0.28
C ILE A 14 16.07 2.74 -1.17
N LEU A 15 16.47 1.86 -2.08
CA LEU A 15 17.55 2.10 -3.04
C LEU A 15 17.03 2.72 -4.35
N TYR A 16 15.77 2.42 -4.69
CA TYR A 16 15.12 2.90 -5.91
C TYR A 16 13.79 3.57 -5.59
N LEU A 17 13.54 4.73 -6.19
CA LEU A 17 12.28 5.46 -5.99
C LEU A 17 11.05 4.64 -6.42
N SER A 18 11.19 3.71 -7.36
CA SER A 18 10.09 2.82 -7.77
C SER A 18 9.58 1.96 -6.62
N GLN A 19 10.41 1.64 -5.62
CA GLN A 19 9.99 0.93 -4.42
C GLN A 19 9.02 1.76 -3.57
N LEU A 20 8.97 3.08 -3.71
CA LEU A 20 7.98 3.89 -3.00
C LEU A 20 6.55 3.65 -3.52
N SER A 21 6.40 3.16 -4.75
CA SER A 21 5.07 2.87 -5.32
C SER A 21 4.38 1.67 -4.68
N ILE A 22 5.13 0.77 -4.04
CA ILE A 22 4.59 -0.39 -3.31
C ILE A 22 4.25 -0.07 -1.86
N HIS A 23 4.68 1.08 -1.34
CA HIS A 23 4.38 1.53 0.01
C HIS A 23 3.29 2.61 -0.02
N PRO A 24 2.25 2.48 0.81
CA PRO A 24 1.27 3.55 0.91
C PRO A 24 1.87 4.80 1.56
N ARG A 25 1.35 5.96 1.19
CA ARG A 25 1.79 7.27 1.73
C ARG A 25 1.88 7.30 3.26
N ALA A 26 0.91 6.68 3.93
CA ALA A 26 0.84 6.63 5.38
C ALA A 26 1.99 5.86 6.04
N GLU A 27 2.60 4.88 5.34
CA GLU A 27 3.78 4.17 5.83
C GLU A 27 5.06 4.94 5.56
N ILE A 28 5.16 5.58 4.39
CA ILE A 28 6.29 6.45 4.05
C ILE A 28 6.41 7.60 5.06
N LEU A 29 5.28 8.17 5.50
CA LEU A 29 5.25 9.19 6.55
C LEU A 29 5.76 8.72 7.92
N LYS A 30 5.80 7.40 8.17
CA LYS A 30 6.35 6.85 9.42
C LYS A 30 7.87 6.67 9.36
N PHE A 31 8.51 6.91 8.22
CA PHE A 31 9.95 6.84 8.10
C PHE A 31 10.60 7.84 9.05
N ARG A 32 11.66 7.38 9.74
CA ARG A 32 12.41 8.22 10.65
C ARG A 32 12.96 9.43 9.88
N ASN A 33 12.73 10.63 10.40
CA ASN A 33 13.11 11.90 9.79
C ASN A 33 12.35 12.27 8.49
N MET A 34 11.19 11.64 8.23
CA MET A 34 10.22 12.13 7.27
C MET A 34 9.38 13.24 7.91
N GLY A 35 9.58 14.49 7.51
CA GLY A 35 8.92 15.67 8.11
C GLY A 35 8.32 16.62 7.07
N GLU A 36 7.92 17.81 7.54
CA GLU A 36 7.22 18.84 6.76
C GLU A 36 7.96 19.27 5.48
N GLY A 37 9.29 19.30 5.48
CA GLY A 37 10.09 19.63 4.30
C GLY A 37 10.35 18.44 3.37
N THR A 38 10.55 17.24 3.94
CA THR A 38 11.02 16.07 3.19
C THR A 38 9.93 15.42 2.34
N MET A 39 8.67 15.43 2.81
CA MET A 39 7.57 14.78 2.08
C MET A 39 7.18 15.53 0.79
N PRO A 40 7.02 16.88 0.77
CA PRO A 40 6.77 17.61 -0.46
C PRO A 40 7.90 17.46 -1.50
N GLU A 41 9.15 17.38 -1.03
CA GLU A 41 10.30 17.11 -1.91
C GLU A 41 10.26 15.72 -2.52
N LEU A 42 9.88 14.72 -1.73
CA LEU A 42 9.67 13.37 -2.22
C LEU A 42 8.56 13.33 -3.27
N ASP A 43 7.44 14.01 -3.02
CA ASP A 43 6.33 14.10 -3.97
C ASP A 43 6.76 14.75 -5.29
N SER A 44 7.52 15.86 -5.22
CA SER A 44 8.08 16.53 -6.39
C SER A 44 9.04 15.63 -7.16
N THR A 45 9.91 14.92 -6.44
CA THR A 45 10.87 13.98 -7.03
C THR A 45 10.16 12.82 -7.70
N CYS A 46 9.21 12.16 -7.03
CA CYS A 46 8.42 11.07 -7.60
C CYS A 46 7.63 11.52 -8.83
N ARG A 47 7.00 12.70 -8.79
CA ARG A 47 6.28 13.28 -9.94
C ARG A 47 7.20 13.49 -11.14
N LYS A 48 8.43 13.98 -10.93
CA LYS A 48 9.42 14.16 -12.00
C LYS A 48 9.79 12.84 -12.70
N TYR A 49 9.80 11.73 -11.95
CA TYR A 49 10.11 10.40 -12.49
C TYR A 49 8.87 9.57 -12.85
N GLY A 50 7.68 10.16 -12.83
CA GLY A 50 6.43 9.44 -13.15
C GLY A 50 6.02 8.39 -12.10
N ILE A 51 6.55 8.48 -10.89
CA ILE A 51 6.26 7.55 -9.79
C ILE A 51 5.07 8.09 -9.00
N GLN A 52 4.04 7.26 -8.85
CA GLN A 52 2.86 7.59 -8.06
C GLN A 52 2.94 6.95 -6.68
N ILE A 53 2.94 7.79 -5.64
CA ILE A 53 2.74 7.34 -4.26
C ILE A 53 1.22 7.38 -3.99
N ARG A 54 0.62 6.23 -3.72
CA ARG A 54 -0.83 6.12 -3.49
C ARG A 54 -1.16 6.12 -2.00
N SER A 55 -2.34 6.61 -1.67
CA SER A 55 -2.89 6.58 -0.30
C SER A 55 -3.77 5.35 -0.10
N LEU A 56 -3.78 4.80 1.11
CA LEU A 56 -4.76 3.78 1.52
C LEU A 56 -6.18 4.32 1.62
N ALA A 57 -6.37 5.65 1.62
CA ALA A 57 -7.70 6.26 1.73
C ALA A 57 -8.67 5.72 0.66
N SER A 58 -8.21 5.65 -0.59
CA SER A 58 -8.98 5.08 -1.70
C SER A 58 -9.41 3.62 -1.47
N ILE A 59 -8.52 2.78 -0.91
CA ILE A 59 -8.83 1.39 -0.58
C ILE A 59 -9.84 1.32 0.57
N ARG A 60 -9.65 2.15 1.61
CA ARG A 60 -10.56 2.19 2.76
C ARG A 60 -11.97 2.60 2.34
N GLU A 61 -12.09 3.64 1.53
CA GLU A 61 -13.37 4.11 0.99
C GLU A 61 -14.03 3.06 0.10
N ALA A 62 -13.24 2.38 -0.75
CA ALA A 62 -13.77 1.35 -1.66
C ALA A 62 -14.29 0.10 -0.93
N PHE A 63 -13.82 -0.16 0.29
CA PHE A 63 -14.22 -1.30 1.11
C PHE A 63 -14.87 -0.90 2.45
N ASP A 64 -15.39 0.32 2.55
CA ASP A 64 -15.92 0.88 3.79
C ASP A 64 -17.10 0.04 4.33
N SER A 65 -17.88 -0.57 3.44
CA SER A 65 -18.96 -1.50 3.80
C SER A 65 -18.47 -2.75 4.55
N CYS A 66 -17.28 -3.27 4.21
CA CYS A 66 -16.79 -4.55 4.68
C CYS A 66 -15.94 -4.48 5.96
N HIS A 67 -15.64 -3.27 6.46
CA HIS A 67 -14.91 -3.04 7.71
C HIS A 67 -13.65 -3.91 7.86
N PHE A 68 -12.81 -3.99 6.82
CA PHE A 68 -11.61 -4.81 6.89
C PHE A 68 -10.59 -4.28 7.93
N PRO A 69 -9.88 -5.17 8.63
CA PRO A 69 -8.72 -4.79 9.44
C PRO A 69 -7.66 -4.04 8.63
N ALA A 70 -6.97 -3.08 9.27
CA ALA A 70 -5.91 -2.29 8.63
C ALA A 70 -4.81 -3.12 7.96
N MET A 71 -4.51 -4.32 8.51
CA MET A 71 -3.56 -5.26 7.91
C MET A 71 -3.97 -5.70 6.51
N LEU A 72 -5.27 -5.95 6.26
CA LEU A 72 -5.76 -6.37 4.94
C LEU A 72 -5.69 -5.23 3.92
N HIS A 73 -5.88 -3.97 4.33
CA HIS A 73 -5.71 -2.83 3.43
C HIS A 73 -4.29 -2.73 2.87
N ASN A 74 -3.26 -3.03 3.68
CA ASN A 74 -1.88 -3.09 3.21
C ASN A 74 -1.66 -4.23 2.21
N LEU A 75 -2.25 -5.40 2.44
CA LEU A 75 -2.17 -6.54 1.51
C LEU A 75 -2.88 -6.23 0.19
N PHE A 76 -4.04 -5.58 0.22
CA PHE A 76 -4.75 -5.14 -0.99
C PHE A 76 -3.91 -4.15 -1.79
N PHE A 77 -3.27 -3.20 -1.12
CA PHE A 77 -2.38 -2.23 -1.78
C PHE A 77 -1.24 -2.95 -2.53
N GLN A 78 -0.57 -3.90 -1.87
CA GLN A 78 0.49 -4.71 -2.48
C GLN A 78 -0.02 -5.59 -3.62
N GLY A 79 -1.22 -6.16 -3.46
CA GLY A 79 -1.92 -6.99 -4.44
C GLY A 79 -2.54 -6.21 -5.61
N LYS A 80 -2.42 -4.87 -5.61
CA LYS A 80 -3.05 -3.96 -6.57
C LYS A 80 -4.58 -4.13 -6.63
N ILE A 81 -5.21 -4.34 -5.48
CA ILE A 81 -6.66 -4.38 -5.31
C ILE A 81 -7.08 -3.04 -4.73
N PHE A 82 -7.72 -2.21 -5.54
CA PHE A 82 -8.17 -0.88 -5.12
C PHE A 82 -9.70 -0.76 -5.04
N CYS A 83 -10.43 -1.71 -5.60
CA CYS A 83 -11.89 -1.79 -5.50
C CYS A 83 -12.40 -3.24 -5.54
N MET A 84 -13.70 -3.42 -5.34
CA MET A 84 -14.35 -4.73 -5.38
C MET A 84 -14.26 -5.39 -6.77
N ASP A 85 -14.22 -4.60 -7.85
CA ASP A 85 -14.04 -5.16 -9.19
C ASP A 85 -12.63 -5.73 -9.37
N ASP A 86 -11.57 -5.03 -8.92
CA ASP A 86 -10.21 -5.58 -8.93
C ASP A 86 -10.13 -6.92 -8.18
N PHE A 87 -10.91 -7.05 -7.11
CA PHE A 87 -11.02 -8.27 -6.32
C PHE A 87 -11.69 -9.40 -7.11
N LYS A 88 -12.81 -9.14 -7.80
CA LYS A 88 -13.54 -10.14 -8.60
C LYS A 88 -12.71 -10.72 -9.75
N HIS A 89 -11.74 -9.97 -10.25
CA HIS A 89 -10.82 -10.44 -11.30
C HIS A 89 -9.66 -11.30 -10.75
N LYS A 90 -9.55 -11.50 -9.43
CA LYS A 90 -8.53 -12.35 -8.81
C LYS A 90 -9.05 -13.77 -8.63
N THR A 91 -8.20 -14.74 -8.94
CA THR A 91 -8.47 -16.14 -8.61
C THR A 91 -8.24 -16.40 -7.12
N ALA A 92 -8.79 -17.50 -6.59
CA ALA A 92 -8.50 -17.95 -5.24
C ALA A 92 -6.98 -18.12 -4.98
N HIS A 93 -6.23 -18.54 -6.00
CA HIS A 93 -4.77 -18.63 -5.92
C HIS A 93 -4.11 -17.26 -5.78
N ASP A 94 -4.54 -16.26 -6.57
CA ASP A 94 -4.01 -14.89 -6.47
C ASP A 94 -4.25 -14.30 -5.09
N LEU A 95 -5.44 -14.51 -4.54
CA LEU A 95 -5.79 -14.07 -3.19
C LEU A 95 -4.94 -14.77 -2.13
N TYR A 96 -4.69 -16.06 -2.28
CA TYR A 96 -3.79 -16.80 -1.39
C TYR A 96 -2.35 -16.25 -1.47
N VAL A 97 -1.86 -15.90 -2.67
CA VAL A 97 -0.55 -15.26 -2.84
C VAL A 97 -0.51 -13.85 -2.23
N ILE A 98 -1.56 -13.05 -2.39
CA ILE A 98 -1.70 -11.72 -1.77
C ILE A 98 -1.70 -11.82 -0.24
N CYS A 99 -2.34 -12.86 0.30
CA CYS A 99 -2.28 -13.21 1.72
C CYS A 99 -0.92 -13.81 2.14
N GLN A 100 0.13 -13.66 1.34
CA GLN A 100 1.48 -14.17 1.63
C GLN A 100 1.52 -15.68 1.88
N ARG A 101 0.57 -16.42 1.29
CA ARG A 101 0.38 -17.86 1.49
C ARG A 101 0.00 -18.24 2.93
N ASP A 102 -0.45 -17.27 3.72
CA ASP A 102 -1.02 -17.50 5.03
C ASP A 102 -2.50 -17.89 4.89
N TYR A 103 -2.78 -19.15 5.25
CA TYR A 103 -4.12 -19.72 5.14
C TYR A 103 -5.12 -19.09 6.13
N ILE A 104 -4.67 -18.64 7.29
CA ILE A 104 -5.52 -17.99 8.31
C ILE A 104 -5.98 -16.64 7.78
N LEU A 105 -5.05 -15.86 7.22
CA LEU A 105 -5.33 -14.60 6.55
C LEU A 105 -6.29 -14.76 5.37
N TYR A 106 -6.05 -15.77 4.53
CA TYR A 106 -6.93 -16.10 3.40
C TYR A 106 -8.36 -16.43 3.87
N LYS A 107 -8.49 -17.26 4.92
CA LYS A 107 -9.80 -17.58 5.50
C LYS A 107 -10.51 -16.36 6.09
N LEU A 108 -9.78 -15.49 6.79
CA LEU A 108 -10.34 -14.27 7.37
C LEU A 108 -10.89 -13.36 6.27
N LEU A 109 -10.10 -13.13 5.22
CA LEU A 109 -10.50 -12.34 4.06
C LEU A 109 -11.77 -12.93 3.42
N HIS A 110 -11.79 -14.23 3.16
CA HIS A 110 -12.93 -14.93 2.57
C HIS A 110 -14.19 -14.84 3.46
N SER A 111 -14.04 -14.92 4.79
CA SER A 111 -15.16 -14.80 5.72
C SER A 111 -15.77 -13.39 5.73
N ILE A 112 -14.94 -12.35 5.63
CA ILE A 112 -15.43 -10.96 5.64
C ILE A 112 -16.15 -10.64 4.33
N LEU A 113 -15.60 -11.08 3.19
CA LEU A 113 -16.23 -10.90 1.88
C LEU A 113 -17.62 -11.53 1.81
N PHE A 114 -17.76 -12.78 2.27
CA PHE A 114 -19.06 -13.45 2.31
C PHE A 114 -20.07 -12.79 3.25
N SER A 115 -19.60 -11.96 4.19
CA SER A 115 -20.47 -11.19 5.08
C SER A 115 -20.81 -9.80 4.54
N CYS A 116 -20.24 -9.42 3.40
CA CYS A 116 -20.34 -8.09 2.81
C CYS A 116 -21.20 -8.04 1.54
N ASP A 117 -21.59 -9.20 1.00
CA ASP A 117 -22.61 -9.38 -0.05
C ASP A 117 -24.04 -9.41 0.53
#